data_AF-A0A2N2YJZ0-F1
#
_entry.id   AF-A0A2N2YJZ0-F1
#
_cell.length_a   1.000
_cell.length_b   1.000
_cell.length_c   1.000
_cell.angle_alpha   90.00
_cell.angle_beta   90.00
_cell.angle_gamma   90.00
#
_symmetry.space_group_name_H-M   'P 1'
#
loop_
_entity.id
_entity.type
_entity.pdbx_description
1 polymer ?
#
loop_
_entity_poly.entity_id
_entity_poly.type
_entity_poly.pdbx_seq_one_letter_code
_entity_poly.pdbx_strand_id
1 'polypeptide(L)'
;MAVKLTRASVPEAWWFVLPMAVWVVYTLDHLFDSIKLKGKAMSARHQFHYINAKILTIAVLCFGMLTLAMSILYFQKQIILFSLALAGLVVVYFAAINILPDKWRMLIPKELVIAVVYVTGIWFVPLWLSTQPVSCHLIIILLLLTMLVWSEGAIASWFEYYDDVHDGNHSFATTLGLIRGKYIILIVLISVLIFLPGLSFLSHQPAIKYGAILLLAINLGLLAIVLFPRYFSRNSRYRMIGESLFFIPSLMVLF
;
A
#
# COMPACT_ATOMS: atom_id res chain seq x y z
N MET A 1 8.28 -9.15 8.40
CA MET A 1 8.92 -7.94 8.99
C MET A 1 8.26 -7.44 10.28
N ALA A 2 6.99 -7.02 10.26
CA ALA A 2 6.34 -6.40 11.43
C ALA A 2 6.45 -7.22 12.73
N VAL A 3 6.05 -8.49 12.70
CA VAL A 3 6.13 -9.44 13.83
C VAL A 3 7.54 -9.53 14.43
N LYS A 4 8.58 -9.59 13.59
CA LYS A 4 9.99 -9.71 14.02
C LYS A 4 10.50 -8.43 14.67
N LEU A 5 10.13 -7.28 14.11
CA LEU A 5 10.53 -5.97 14.62
C LEU A 5 9.83 -5.61 15.94
N THR A 6 8.58 -6.04 16.12
CA THR A 6 7.84 -5.79 17.37
C THR A 6 7.97 -6.93 18.39
N ARG A 7 8.55 -8.07 18.02
CA ARG A 7 8.57 -9.31 18.82
C ARG A 7 7.18 -9.73 19.31
N ALA A 8 6.15 -9.39 18.54
CA ALA A 8 4.78 -9.72 18.91
C ALA A 8 4.46 -11.19 18.63
N SER A 9 3.65 -11.79 19.51
CA SER A 9 3.06 -13.10 19.27
C SER A 9 1.67 -12.91 18.66
N VAL A 10 1.58 -12.98 17.34
CA VAL A 10 0.30 -12.86 16.62
C VAL A 10 -0.39 -14.23 16.49
N PRO A 11 -1.74 -14.31 16.57
CA PRO A 11 -2.47 -15.54 16.29
C PRO A 11 -2.18 -16.07 14.88
N GLU A 12 -2.16 -17.39 14.68
CA GLU A 12 -1.92 -18.01 13.36
C GLU A 12 -2.90 -17.51 12.30
N ALA A 13 -4.17 -17.27 12.70
CA ALA A 13 -5.20 -16.69 11.87
C ALA A 13 -4.78 -15.37 11.19
N TRP A 14 -3.89 -14.59 11.81
CA TRP A 14 -3.41 -13.31 11.26
C TRP A 14 -2.71 -13.46 9.91
N TRP A 15 -1.97 -14.56 9.71
CA TRP A 15 -1.27 -14.83 8.46
C TRP A 15 -2.21 -15.10 7.28
N PHE A 16 -3.48 -15.44 7.56
CA PHE A 16 -4.51 -15.64 6.55
C PHE A 16 -5.45 -14.43 6.45
N VAL A 17 -5.89 -13.91 7.58
CA VAL A 17 -6.82 -12.77 7.66
C VAL A 17 -6.25 -11.54 6.98
N LEU A 18 -4.97 -11.22 7.20
CA LEU A 18 -4.37 -10.01 6.63
C LEU A 18 -4.30 -10.06 5.08
N PRO A 19 -3.71 -11.09 4.43
CA PRO A 19 -3.71 -11.17 2.97
C PRO A 19 -5.12 -11.24 2.36
N MET A 20 -6.06 -11.97 2.98
CA MET A 20 -7.44 -12.03 2.51
C MET A 20 -8.13 -10.66 2.61
N ALA A 21 -7.95 -9.93 3.71
CA ALA A 21 -8.50 -8.59 3.87
C ALA A 21 -7.96 -7.62 2.80
N VAL A 22 -6.64 -7.64 2.57
CA VAL A 22 -6.01 -6.81 1.53
C VAL A 22 -6.56 -7.17 0.15
N TRP A 23 -6.68 -8.46 -0.17
CA TRP A 23 -7.22 -8.92 -1.45
C TRP A 23 -8.69 -8.52 -1.64
N VAL A 24 -9.51 -8.64 -0.61
CA VAL A 24 -10.93 -8.24 -0.62
C VAL A 24 -11.05 -6.75 -0.89
N VAL A 25 -10.32 -5.91 -0.16
CA VAL A 25 -10.36 -4.44 -0.33
C VAL A 25 -9.85 -4.05 -1.72
N TYR A 26 -8.73 -4.62 -2.16
CA TYR A 26 -8.18 -4.38 -3.50
C TYR A 26 -9.20 -4.74 -4.59
N THR A 27 -9.80 -5.93 -4.51
CA THR A 27 -10.75 -6.39 -5.53
C THR A 27 -12.02 -5.54 -5.55
N LEU A 28 -12.51 -5.14 -4.37
CA LEU A 28 -13.66 -4.24 -4.25
C LEU A 28 -13.41 -2.90 -4.92
N ASP A 29 -12.28 -2.25 -4.63
CA ASP A 29 -11.90 -0.95 -5.21
C ASP A 29 -11.96 -0.98 -6.75
N HIS A 30 -11.30 -1.97 -7.35
CA HIS A 30 -11.27 -2.14 -8.80
C HIS A 30 -12.60 -2.58 -9.40
N LEU A 31 -13.41 -3.34 -8.67
CA LEU A 31 -14.74 -3.73 -9.10
C LEU A 31 -15.65 -2.50 -9.17
N PHE A 32 -15.65 -1.65 -8.15
CA PHE A 32 -16.43 -0.40 -8.15
C PHE A 32 -16.03 0.53 -9.30
N ASP A 33 -14.73 0.77 -9.49
CA ASP A 33 -14.24 1.63 -10.55
C ASP A 33 -14.55 1.08 -11.94
N SER A 34 -14.36 -0.22 -12.15
CA SER A 34 -14.64 -0.85 -13.44
C SER A 34 -16.13 -0.83 -13.82
N ILE A 35 -17.04 -1.00 -12.84
CA ILE A 35 -18.49 -0.88 -13.03
C ILE A 35 -18.87 0.56 -13.36
N LYS A 36 -18.28 1.55 -12.66
CA LYS A 36 -18.51 2.98 -12.91
C LYS A 36 -18.14 3.37 -14.34
N LEU A 37 -17.06 2.80 -14.87
CA LEU A 37 -16.58 3.02 -16.25
C LEU A 37 -17.39 2.26 -17.31
N LYS A 38 -18.35 1.38 -16.92
CA LYS A 38 -19.26 0.65 -17.82
C LYS A 38 -18.54 -0.06 -18.99
N GLY A 39 -17.38 -0.65 -18.71
CA GLY A 39 -16.59 -1.37 -19.71
C GLY A 39 -15.81 -0.50 -20.70
N LYS A 40 -15.79 0.83 -20.52
CA LYS A 40 -15.05 1.78 -21.40
C LYS A 40 -13.64 2.09 -20.90
N ALA A 41 -13.16 1.41 -19.88
CA ALA A 41 -11.88 1.69 -19.29
C ALA A 41 -10.72 1.39 -20.26
N MET A 42 -9.76 2.31 -20.34
CA MET A 42 -8.54 2.12 -21.13
C MET A 42 -7.60 1.10 -20.48
N SER A 43 -7.58 1.06 -19.15
CA SER A 43 -6.74 0.12 -18.41
C SER A 43 -7.25 -1.32 -18.55
N ALA A 44 -6.36 -2.22 -18.98
CA ALA A 44 -6.61 -3.67 -19.05
C ALA A 44 -7.08 -4.26 -17.71
N ARG A 45 -6.66 -3.67 -16.59
CA ARG A 45 -7.06 -4.09 -15.24
C ARG A 45 -8.54 -3.82 -14.96
N HIS A 46 -9.01 -2.63 -15.30
CA HIS A 46 -10.43 -2.29 -15.14
C HIS A 46 -11.29 -3.14 -16.08
N GLN A 47 -10.80 -3.43 -17.29
CA GLN A 47 -11.48 -4.36 -18.19
C GLN A 47 -11.57 -5.78 -17.60
N PHE A 48 -10.48 -6.30 -17.03
CA PHE A 48 -10.48 -7.61 -16.36
C PHE A 48 -11.53 -7.69 -15.25
N HIS A 49 -11.59 -6.67 -14.39
CA HIS A 49 -12.56 -6.63 -13.27
C HIS A 49 -14.00 -6.49 -13.78
N TYR A 50 -14.22 -5.72 -14.84
CA TYR A 50 -15.54 -5.60 -15.46
C TYR A 50 -16.02 -6.92 -16.06
N ILE A 51 -15.17 -7.60 -16.84
CA ILE A 51 -15.50 -8.87 -17.50
C ILE A 51 -15.80 -9.97 -16.47
N ASN A 52 -15.00 -10.03 -15.40
CA ASN A 52 -15.10 -11.08 -14.37
C ASN A 52 -15.93 -10.64 -13.15
N ALA A 53 -16.68 -9.54 -13.26
CA ALA A 53 -17.34 -8.88 -12.13
C ALA A 53 -18.17 -9.84 -11.28
N LYS A 54 -18.96 -10.71 -11.90
CA LYS A 54 -19.81 -11.69 -11.19
C LYS A 54 -19.00 -12.65 -10.31
N ILE A 55 -17.97 -13.27 -10.87
CA ILE A 55 -17.13 -14.25 -10.16
C ILE A 55 -16.34 -13.55 -9.05
N LEU A 56 -15.77 -12.38 -9.35
CA LEU A 56 -15.04 -11.58 -8.38
C LEU A 56 -15.93 -11.10 -7.23
N THR A 57 -17.18 -10.74 -7.50
CA THR A 57 -18.15 -10.35 -6.46
C THR A 57 -18.44 -11.50 -5.52
N ILE A 58 -18.69 -12.70 -6.04
CA ILE A 58 -18.92 -13.91 -5.22
C ILE A 58 -17.68 -14.21 -4.37
N ALA A 59 -16.48 -14.18 -4.98
CA ALA A 59 -15.23 -14.42 -4.27
C ALA A 59 -14.99 -13.39 -3.16
N VAL A 60 -15.23 -12.10 -3.42
CA VAL A 60 -15.17 -11.03 -2.42
C VAL A 60 -16.13 -11.29 -1.25
N LEU A 61 -17.37 -11.71 -1.52
CA LEU A 61 -18.33 -12.04 -0.46
C LEU A 61 -17.86 -13.24 0.36
N CYS A 62 -17.42 -14.31 -0.28
CA CYS A 62 -16.92 -15.51 0.40
C CYS A 62 -15.69 -15.21 1.26
N PHE A 63 -14.65 -14.59 0.69
CA PHE A 63 -13.43 -14.26 1.43
C PHE A 63 -13.67 -13.18 2.48
N GLY A 64 -14.56 -12.21 2.23
CA GLY A 64 -14.94 -11.20 3.20
C GLY A 64 -15.64 -11.82 4.42
N MET A 65 -16.61 -12.71 4.21
CA MET A 65 -17.27 -13.43 5.30
C MET A 65 -16.29 -14.32 6.07
N LEU A 66 -15.41 -15.04 5.38
CA LEU A 66 -14.38 -15.87 6.02
C LEU A 66 -13.42 -15.01 6.87
N THR A 67 -12.96 -13.89 6.31
CA THR A 67 -12.08 -12.93 7.01
C THR A 67 -12.77 -12.40 8.27
N LEU A 68 -14.05 -12.04 8.18
CA LEU A 68 -14.84 -11.57 9.32
C LEU A 68 -15.03 -12.66 10.38
N ALA A 69 -15.38 -13.88 9.98
CA ALA A 69 -15.56 -15.01 10.88
C ALA A 69 -14.25 -15.33 11.62
N MET A 70 -13.13 -15.45 10.91
CA MET A 70 -11.82 -15.65 11.53
C MET A 70 -11.43 -14.49 12.44
N SER A 71 -11.75 -13.26 12.05
CA SER A 71 -11.47 -12.08 12.89
C SER A 71 -12.20 -12.15 14.23
N ILE A 72 -13.49 -12.52 14.21
CA ILE A 72 -14.32 -12.66 15.42
C ILE A 72 -13.84 -13.80 16.32
N LEU A 73 -13.42 -14.93 15.74
CA LEU A 73 -13.02 -16.12 16.49
C LEU A 73 -11.63 -15.99 17.13
N TYR A 74 -10.69 -15.29 16.49
CA TYR A 74 -9.27 -15.33 16.87
C TYR A 74 -8.69 -14.00 17.39
N PHE A 75 -9.42 -12.88 17.30
CA PHE A 75 -8.90 -11.58 17.73
C PHE A 75 -9.73 -10.96 18.86
N GLN A 76 -9.05 -10.15 19.66
CA GLN A 76 -9.67 -9.38 20.73
C GLN A 76 -10.63 -8.33 20.15
N LYS A 77 -11.72 -8.05 20.89
CA LYS A 77 -12.75 -7.06 20.49
C LYS A 77 -12.14 -5.70 20.13
N GLN A 78 -11.11 -5.26 20.83
CA GLN A 78 -10.44 -3.98 20.59
C GLN A 78 -9.77 -3.94 19.21
N ILE A 79 -9.12 -5.03 18.81
CA ILE A 79 -8.49 -5.16 17.49
C ILE A 79 -9.56 -5.06 16.40
N ILE A 80 -10.66 -5.79 16.57
CA ILE A 80 -11.78 -5.78 15.61
C ILE A 80 -12.37 -4.37 15.48
N LEU A 81 -12.65 -3.70 16.60
CA LEU A 81 -13.21 -2.35 16.61
C LEU A 81 -12.28 -1.34 15.92
N PHE A 82 -10.97 -1.42 16.16
CA PHE A 82 -10.01 -0.56 15.49
C PHE A 82 -9.95 -0.84 13.99
N SER A 83 -9.93 -2.10 13.58
CA SER A 83 -9.96 -2.48 12.16
C SER A 83 -11.23 -1.99 11.46
N LEU A 84 -12.40 -2.08 12.12
CA LEU A 84 -13.65 -1.54 11.60
C LEU A 84 -13.64 0.00 11.53
N ALA A 85 -13.06 0.67 12.52
CA ALA A 85 -12.90 2.12 12.51
C ALA A 85 -11.99 2.57 11.36
N LEU A 86 -10.88 1.87 11.12
CA LEU A 86 -9.97 2.14 9.99
C LEU A 86 -10.68 1.91 8.65
N ALA A 87 -11.43 0.81 8.50
CA ALA A 87 -12.24 0.56 7.30
C ALA A 87 -13.30 1.65 7.09
N GLY A 88 -13.98 2.08 8.14
CA GLY A 88 -14.93 3.20 8.11
C GLY A 88 -14.27 4.50 7.67
N LEU A 89 -13.07 4.81 8.18
CA LEU A 89 -12.31 5.99 7.78
C LEU A 89 -11.97 5.98 6.28
N VAL A 90 -11.58 4.83 5.75
CA VAL A 90 -11.31 4.64 4.30
C VAL A 90 -12.57 4.91 3.49
N VAL A 91 -13.71 4.32 3.87
CA VAL A 91 -14.99 4.55 3.19
C VAL A 91 -15.39 6.03 3.23
N VAL A 92 -15.27 6.68 4.39
CA VAL A 92 -15.56 8.12 4.53
C VAL A 92 -14.65 8.96 3.64
N TYR A 93 -13.35 8.64 3.59
CA TYR A 93 -12.42 9.34 2.72
C TYR A 93 -12.79 9.20 1.24
N PHE A 94 -13.05 7.98 0.76
CA PHE A 94 -13.43 7.75 -0.64
C PHE A 94 -14.81 8.34 -0.98
N ALA A 95 -15.77 8.32 -0.05
CA ALA A 95 -17.04 9.02 -0.24
C ALA A 95 -16.81 10.53 -0.35
N ALA A 96 -16.01 11.11 0.55
CA ALA A 96 -15.68 12.52 0.54
C ALA A 96 -14.98 12.94 -0.75
N ILE A 97 -13.97 12.19 -1.22
CA ILE A 97 -13.27 12.56 -2.46
C ILE A 97 -14.19 12.47 -3.68
N ASN A 98 -15.17 11.57 -3.70
CA ASN A 98 -16.14 11.49 -4.80
C ASN A 98 -17.18 12.63 -4.78
N ILE A 99 -17.48 13.23 -3.62
CA ILE A 99 -18.50 14.28 -3.47
C ILE A 99 -17.91 15.69 -3.49
N LEU A 100 -16.72 15.87 -2.91
CA LEU A 100 -16.11 17.19 -2.71
C LEU A 100 -15.66 17.83 -4.04
N PRO A 101 -15.67 19.18 -4.15
CA PRO A 101 -15.10 19.89 -5.28
C PRO A 101 -13.59 19.65 -5.45
N ASP A 102 -13.09 19.76 -6.67
CA ASP A 102 -11.71 19.42 -7.05
C ASP A 102 -10.64 20.10 -6.18
N LYS A 103 -10.90 21.33 -5.71
CA LYS A 103 -9.98 22.04 -4.80
C LYS A 103 -9.61 21.26 -3.53
N TRP A 104 -10.55 20.48 -2.99
CA TRP A 104 -10.32 19.67 -1.79
C TRP A 104 -9.70 18.31 -2.14
N ARG A 105 -10.00 17.77 -3.33
CA ARG A 105 -9.40 16.53 -3.84
C ARG A 105 -7.89 16.67 -4.03
N MET A 106 -7.41 17.87 -4.33
CA MET A 106 -5.98 18.16 -4.52
C MET A 106 -5.15 18.20 -3.23
N LEU A 107 -5.77 18.32 -2.05
CA LEU A 107 -5.02 18.50 -0.79
C LEU A 107 -4.38 17.21 -0.28
N ILE A 108 -5.05 16.06 -0.49
CA ILE A 108 -4.54 14.76 -0.06
C ILE A 108 -4.78 13.75 -1.19
N PRO A 109 -3.74 13.44 -1.99
CA PRO A 109 -3.84 12.43 -3.04
C PRO A 109 -4.20 11.07 -2.44
N LYS A 110 -5.05 10.31 -3.15
CA LYS A 110 -5.49 8.97 -2.73
C LYS A 110 -4.32 8.04 -2.44
N GLU A 111 -3.22 8.17 -3.17
CA GLU A 111 -2.02 7.36 -3.02
C GLU A 111 -1.40 7.51 -1.63
N LEU A 112 -1.44 8.71 -1.02
CA LEU A 112 -0.93 8.94 0.33
C LEU A 112 -1.83 8.28 1.39
N VAL A 113 -3.15 8.37 1.22
CA VAL A 113 -4.10 7.72 2.13
C VAL A 113 -3.96 6.20 2.05
N ILE A 114 -3.89 5.65 0.84
CA ILE A 114 -3.68 4.22 0.61
C ILE A 114 -2.38 3.76 1.28
N ALA A 115 -1.28 4.53 1.16
CA ALA A 115 -0.01 4.17 1.80
C ALA A 115 -0.10 4.14 3.33
N VAL A 116 -0.73 5.14 3.94
CA VAL A 116 -0.92 5.20 5.40
C VAL A 116 -1.80 4.07 5.89
N VAL A 117 -2.92 3.82 5.20
CA VAL A 117 -3.86 2.74 5.53
C VAL A 117 -3.19 1.38 5.40
N TYR A 118 -2.42 1.17 4.33
CA TYR A 118 -1.68 -0.07 4.10
C TYR A 118 -0.67 -0.35 5.21
N VAL A 119 0.19 0.62 5.54
CA VAL A 119 1.18 0.46 6.61
C VAL A 119 0.48 0.27 7.96
N THR A 120 -0.55 1.06 8.25
CA THR A 120 -1.32 0.91 9.50
C THR A 120 -1.98 -0.46 9.59
N GLY A 121 -2.62 -0.94 8.53
CA GLY A 121 -3.31 -2.23 8.50
C GLY A 121 -2.37 -3.41 8.76
N ILE A 122 -1.16 -3.38 8.19
CA ILE A 122 -0.16 -4.44 8.40
C ILE A 122 0.43 -4.38 9.81
N TRP A 123 0.72 -3.18 10.31
CA TRP A 123 1.52 -3.02 11.53
C TRP A 123 0.69 -2.90 12.80
N PHE A 124 -0.59 -2.57 12.71
CA PHE A 124 -1.44 -2.34 13.87
C PHE A 124 -1.47 -3.54 14.82
N VAL A 125 -1.77 -4.74 14.33
CA VAL A 125 -1.86 -5.93 15.20
C VAL A 125 -0.51 -6.29 15.84
N PRO A 126 0.61 -6.38 15.09
CA PRO A 126 1.92 -6.59 15.70
C PRO A 126 2.36 -5.49 16.68
N LEU A 127 1.94 -4.24 16.49
CA LEU A 127 2.24 -3.16 17.44
C LEU A 127 1.38 -3.27 18.70
N TRP A 128 0.08 -3.58 18.54
CA TRP A 128 -0.86 -3.74 19.65
C TRP A 128 -0.47 -4.90 20.57
N LEU A 129 0.01 -6.00 19.99
CA LEU A 129 0.45 -7.19 20.72
C LEU A 129 1.95 -7.16 21.07
N SER A 130 2.65 -6.05 20.79
CA SER A 130 4.06 -5.88 21.13
C SER A 130 4.25 -5.86 22.63
N THR A 131 5.20 -6.63 23.12
CA THR A 131 5.67 -6.55 24.52
C THR A 131 6.79 -5.54 24.70
N GLN A 132 7.32 -5.00 23.60
CA GLN A 132 8.42 -4.04 23.59
C GLN A 132 7.88 -2.61 23.42
N PRO A 133 8.51 -1.61 24.07
CA PRO A 133 8.18 -0.21 23.83
C PRO A 133 8.51 0.16 22.39
N VAL A 134 7.72 1.07 21.82
CA VAL A 134 7.94 1.61 20.48
C VAL A 134 9.22 2.44 20.48
N SER A 135 10.28 1.90 19.87
CA SER A 135 11.55 2.62 19.75
C SER A 135 11.50 3.71 18.68
N CYS A 136 12.34 4.74 18.80
CA CYS A 136 12.49 5.76 17.77
C CYS A 136 12.91 5.17 16.41
N HIS A 137 13.74 4.13 16.41
CA HIS A 137 14.17 3.41 15.21
C HIS A 137 12.98 2.77 14.49
N LEU A 138 12.05 2.17 15.25
CA LEU A 138 10.84 1.57 14.70
C LEU A 138 9.92 2.63 14.07
N ILE A 139 9.75 3.79 14.71
CA ILE A 139 8.99 4.91 14.14
C ILE A 139 9.60 5.36 12.81
N ILE A 140 10.93 5.47 12.75
CA ILE A 140 11.64 5.83 11.51
C ILE A 140 11.41 4.75 10.44
N ILE A 141 11.48 3.46 10.77
CA ILE A 141 11.16 2.38 9.82
C ILE A 141 9.73 2.52 9.27
N LEU A 142 8.74 2.78 10.13
CA LEU A 142 7.35 2.93 9.72
C LEU A 142 7.17 4.14 8.80
N LEU A 143 7.84 5.26 9.10
CA LEU A 143 7.82 6.46 8.27
C LEU A 143 8.45 6.20 6.90
N LEU A 144 9.64 5.60 6.85
CA LEU A 144 10.35 5.29 5.60
C LEU A 144 9.58 4.25 4.77
N LEU A 145 8.98 3.24 5.41
CA LEU A 145 8.11 2.28 4.73
C LEU A 145 6.88 2.98 4.14
N THR A 146 6.24 3.89 4.88
CA THR A 146 5.09 4.67 4.38
C THR A 146 5.48 5.51 3.17
N MET A 147 6.65 6.15 3.20
CA MET A 147 7.20 6.89 2.06
C MET A 147 7.46 5.98 0.85
N LEU A 148 7.92 4.75 1.04
CA LEU A 148 8.14 3.79 -0.03
C LEU A 148 6.82 3.29 -0.64
N VAL A 149 5.83 2.94 0.18
CA VAL A 149 4.50 2.52 -0.29
C VAL A 149 3.83 3.67 -1.05
N TRP A 150 3.93 4.90 -0.53
CA TRP A 150 3.45 6.08 -1.23
C TRP A 150 4.19 6.29 -2.57
N SER A 151 5.52 6.12 -2.58
CA SER A 151 6.32 6.27 -3.79
C SER A 151 5.92 5.27 -4.87
N GLU A 152 5.62 4.02 -4.51
CA GLU A 152 5.12 3.02 -5.47
C GLU A 152 3.80 3.48 -6.11
N GLY A 153 2.82 3.89 -5.31
CA GLY A 153 1.55 4.41 -5.83
C GLY A 153 1.73 5.67 -6.66
N ALA A 154 2.61 6.58 -6.24
CA ALA A 154 2.93 7.80 -6.98
C ALA A 154 3.62 7.49 -8.32
N ILE A 155 4.54 6.51 -8.35
CA ILE A 155 5.17 6.03 -9.59
C ILE A 155 4.12 5.43 -10.53
N ALA A 156 3.23 4.57 -10.02
CA ALA A 156 2.15 4.01 -10.82
C ALA A 156 1.29 5.12 -11.44
N SER A 157 0.85 6.11 -10.63
CA SER A 157 0.10 7.26 -11.13
C SER A 157 0.86 8.07 -12.18
N TRP A 158 2.19 8.15 -12.07
CA TRP A 158 3.03 8.88 -13.03
C TRP A 158 3.09 8.17 -14.39
N PHE A 159 3.16 6.84 -14.41
CA PHE A 159 3.07 6.07 -15.66
C PHE A 159 1.65 6.10 -16.27
N GLU A 160 0.62 6.11 -15.42
CA GLU A 160 -0.79 6.08 -15.83
C GLU A 160 -1.39 7.47 -16.10
N TYR A 161 -0.58 8.53 -16.05
CA TYR A 161 -1.06 9.92 -16.16
C TYR A 161 -2.03 10.16 -17.32
N TYR A 162 -1.71 9.67 -18.53
CA TYR A 162 -2.56 9.91 -19.70
C TYR A 162 -3.88 9.12 -19.62
N ASP A 163 -3.85 7.91 -19.07
CA ASP A 163 -5.04 7.08 -18.87
C ASP A 163 -5.94 7.73 -17.80
N ASP A 164 -5.36 8.23 -16.71
CA ASP A 164 -6.08 8.92 -15.65
C ASP A 164 -6.72 10.23 -16.14
N VAL A 165 -6.01 11.02 -16.95
CA VAL A 165 -6.57 12.23 -17.57
C VAL A 165 -7.75 11.87 -18.47
N HIS A 166 -7.63 10.81 -19.27
CA HIS A 166 -8.68 10.37 -20.17
C HIS A 166 -9.92 9.86 -19.42
N ASP A 167 -9.71 9.09 -18.35
CA ASP A 167 -10.79 8.50 -17.55
C ASP A 167 -11.39 9.50 -16.54
N GLY A 168 -10.85 10.73 -16.46
CA GLY A 168 -11.29 11.78 -15.53
C GLY A 168 -10.96 11.45 -14.07
N ASN A 169 -9.93 10.62 -13.85
CA ASN A 169 -9.50 10.16 -12.54
C ASN A 169 -8.46 11.12 -11.95
N HIS A 170 -8.69 11.51 -10.69
CA HIS A 170 -7.68 12.24 -9.92
C HIS A 170 -6.66 11.27 -9.33
N SER A 171 -5.39 11.69 -9.42
CA SER A 171 -4.23 11.00 -8.89
C SER A 171 -3.14 12.01 -8.57
N PHE A 172 -2.11 11.56 -7.86
CA PHE A 172 -0.92 12.37 -7.57
C PHE A 172 -0.33 13.03 -8.83
N ALA A 173 -0.20 12.25 -9.91
CA ALA A 173 0.39 12.73 -11.15
C ALA A 173 -0.51 13.74 -11.90
N THR A 174 -1.83 13.54 -11.92
CA THR A 174 -2.76 14.49 -12.57
C THR A 174 -2.88 15.80 -11.79
N THR A 175 -2.68 15.76 -10.47
CA THR A 175 -2.74 16.95 -9.60
C THR A 175 -1.49 17.83 -9.74
N LEU A 176 -0.30 17.22 -9.74
CA LEU A 176 0.98 17.97 -9.73
C LEU A 176 1.59 18.14 -11.12
N GLY A 177 1.16 17.32 -12.08
CA GLY A 177 1.74 17.22 -13.41
C GLY A 177 2.97 16.31 -13.47
N LEU A 178 3.26 15.79 -14.67
CA LEU A 178 4.30 14.79 -14.92
C LEU A 178 5.70 15.20 -14.45
N ILE A 179 6.10 16.45 -14.68
CA ILE A 179 7.47 16.92 -14.39
C ILE A 179 7.65 17.07 -12.88
N ARG A 180 6.78 17.83 -12.23
CA ARG A 180 6.86 18.07 -10.77
C ARG A 180 6.65 16.78 -9.98
N GLY A 181 5.67 15.96 -10.39
CA GLY A 181 5.43 14.65 -9.78
C GLY A 181 6.68 13.76 -9.77
N LYS A 182 7.37 13.66 -10.91
CA LYS A 182 8.64 12.91 -11.00
C LYS A 182 9.71 13.43 -10.06
N TYR A 183 9.91 14.76 -9.98
CA TYR A 183 10.91 15.34 -9.08
C TYR A 183 10.60 15.06 -7.62
N ILE A 184 9.35 15.18 -7.20
CA ILE A 184 8.95 14.90 -5.81
C ILE A 184 9.18 13.41 -5.49
N ILE A 185 8.81 12.49 -6.38
CA ILE A 185 9.08 11.06 -6.23
C ILE A 185 10.59 10.82 -6.05
N LEU A 186 11.43 11.42 -6.91
CA LEU A 186 12.88 11.28 -6.82
C LEU A 186 13.45 11.84 -5.52
N ILE A 187 12.97 13.01 -5.07
CA ILE A 187 13.40 13.61 -3.79
C ILE A 187 13.09 12.66 -2.63
N VAL A 188 11.90 12.05 -2.61
CA VAL A 188 11.53 11.11 -1.55
C VAL A 188 12.41 9.86 -1.61
N LEU A 189 12.59 9.25 -2.78
CA LEU A 189 13.43 8.05 -2.93
C LEU A 189 14.91 8.31 -2.58
N ILE A 190 15.45 9.47 -2.96
CA ILE A 190 16.81 9.88 -2.60
C ILE A 190 16.91 10.13 -1.09
N SER A 191 15.90 10.77 -0.49
CA SER A 191 15.87 10.97 0.97
C SER A 191 15.90 9.62 1.68
N VAL A 192 15.03 8.67 1.29
CA VAL A 192 15.00 7.32 1.86
C VAL A 192 16.33 6.59 1.66
N LEU A 193 16.95 6.74 0.48
CA LEU A 193 18.27 6.17 0.16
C LEU A 193 19.36 6.63 1.13
N ILE A 194 19.32 7.90 1.57
CA ILE A 194 20.29 8.49 2.50
C ILE A 194 20.00 8.08 3.95
N PHE A 195 18.72 8.05 4.36
CA PHE A 195 18.35 7.77 5.75
C PHE A 195 18.52 6.29 6.15
N LEU A 196 18.25 5.34 5.24
CA LEU A 196 18.29 3.90 5.56
C LEU A 196 19.68 3.38 6.00
N PRO A 197 20.79 3.71 5.31
CA PRO A 197 22.13 3.34 5.76
C PRO A 197 22.47 3.94 7.14
N GLY A 198 22.10 5.19 7.39
CA GLY A 198 22.30 5.85 8.68
C GLY A 198 21.58 5.12 9.81
N LEU A 199 20.32 4.72 9.59
CA LEU A 199 19.55 3.93 10.55
C LEU A 199 20.20 2.56 10.83
N SER A 200 20.69 1.88 9.79
CA SER A 200 21.36 0.57 9.91
C SER A 200 22.67 0.68 10.70
N PHE A 201 23.42 1.77 10.50
CA PHE A 201 24.68 2.03 11.20
C PHE A 201 24.45 2.36 12.68
N LEU A 202 23.47 3.22 12.99
CA LEU A 202 23.18 3.68 14.35
C LEU A 202 22.48 2.63 15.23
N SER A 203 21.75 1.68 14.63
CA SER A 203 21.04 0.67 15.40
C SER A 203 21.95 -0.49 15.81
N HIS A 204 21.93 -0.87 17.08
CA HIS A 204 22.59 -2.09 17.55
C HIS A 204 21.72 -3.36 17.41
N GLN A 205 20.43 -3.21 17.07
CA GLN A 205 19.50 -4.35 17.00
C GLN A 205 19.56 -5.01 15.61
N PRO A 206 19.89 -6.32 15.51
CA PRO A 206 19.98 -7.02 14.22
C PRO A 206 18.69 -6.91 13.39
N ALA A 207 17.53 -7.03 14.06
CA ALA A 207 16.23 -6.95 13.39
C ALA A 207 16.01 -5.60 12.67
N ILE A 208 16.45 -4.48 13.27
CA ILE A 208 16.39 -3.15 12.66
C ILE A 208 17.32 -3.05 11.46
N LYS A 209 18.54 -3.60 11.56
CA LYS A 209 19.50 -3.63 10.44
C LYS A 209 18.95 -4.40 9.25
N TYR A 210 18.44 -5.61 9.49
CA TYR A 210 17.83 -6.42 8.43
C TYR A 210 16.60 -5.72 7.83
N GLY A 211 15.73 -5.13 8.67
CA GLY A 211 14.61 -4.33 8.21
C GLY A 211 15.05 -3.18 7.29
N ALA A 212 16.07 -2.42 7.69
CA ALA A 212 16.62 -1.32 6.89
C ALA A 212 17.21 -1.79 5.55
N ILE A 213 17.93 -2.91 5.53
CA ILE A 213 18.49 -3.50 4.30
C ILE A 213 17.36 -3.93 3.34
N LEU A 214 16.30 -4.56 3.86
CA LEU A 214 15.15 -4.97 3.04
C LEU A 214 14.42 -3.76 2.46
N LEU A 215 14.22 -2.69 3.24
CA LEU A 215 13.67 -1.43 2.73
C LEU A 215 14.58 -0.75 1.69
N LEU A 216 15.90 -0.88 1.86
CA LEU A 216 16.86 -0.35 0.89
C LEU A 216 16.74 -1.07 -0.45
N ALA A 217 16.57 -2.40 -0.44
CA ALA A 217 16.32 -3.19 -1.65
C ALA A 217 15.03 -2.75 -2.37
N ILE A 218 13.94 -2.49 -1.63
CA ILE A 218 12.71 -1.91 -2.18
C ILE A 218 12.99 -0.55 -2.82
N ASN A 219 13.67 0.35 -2.09
CA ASN A 219 13.97 1.70 -2.57
C ASN A 219 14.79 1.67 -3.87
N LEU A 220 15.80 0.80 -3.96
CA LEU A 220 16.60 0.64 -5.18
C LEU A 220 15.77 0.11 -6.35
N GLY A 221 14.84 -0.83 -6.10
CA GLY A 221 13.90 -1.31 -7.10
C GLY A 221 12.97 -0.20 -7.62
N LEU A 222 12.39 0.60 -6.73
CA LEU A 222 11.54 1.74 -7.10
C LEU A 222 12.34 2.81 -7.85
N LEU A 223 13.57 3.10 -7.42
CA LEU A 223 14.46 4.03 -8.11
C LEU A 223 14.78 3.55 -9.54
N ALA A 224 15.06 2.26 -9.71
CA ALA A 224 15.28 1.68 -11.04
C ALA A 224 14.04 1.86 -11.94
N ILE A 225 12.82 1.67 -11.41
CA ILE A 225 11.58 1.88 -12.17
C ILE A 225 11.51 3.32 -12.71
N VAL A 226 11.82 4.32 -11.88
CA VAL A 226 11.78 5.74 -12.26
C VAL A 226 12.89 6.14 -13.24
N LEU A 227 14.09 5.55 -13.09
CA LEU A 227 15.25 5.86 -13.91
C LEU A 227 15.20 5.21 -15.30
N PHE A 228 14.54 4.06 -15.45
CA PHE A 228 14.45 3.32 -16.71
C PHE A 228 13.02 3.22 -17.28
N PRO A 229 12.30 4.34 -17.48
CA PRO A 229 10.87 4.31 -17.76
C PRO A 229 10.52 3.58 -19.07
N ARG A 230 11.38 3.62 -20.09
CA ARG A 230 11.16 2.89 -21.36
C ARG A 230 11.11 1.38 -21.18
N TYR A 231 11.89 0.83 -20.25
CA TYR A 231 11.92 -0.61 -19.98
C TYR A 231 10.68 -1.04 -19.17
N PHE A 232 10.30 -0.22 -18.19
CA PHE A 232 9.23 -0.52 -17.25
C PHE A 232 7.84 -0.14 -17.75
N SER A 233 7.70 0.77 -18.73
CA SER A 233 6.40 1.09 -19.34
C SER A 233 5.84 -0.07 -20.18
N ARG A 234 6.72 -0.89 -20.76
CA ARG A 234 6.31 -2.03 -21.60
C ARG A 234 5.52 -3.04 -20.77
N ASN A 235 4.32 -3.40 -21.23
CA ASN A 235 3.41 -4.36 -20.58
C ASN A 235 3.15 -4.05 -19.09
N SER A 236 3.12 -2.77 -18.71
CA SER A 236 2.87 -2.34 -17.32
C SER A 236 3.81 -2.97 -16.29
N ARG A 237 5.06 -3.27 -16.68
CA ARG A 237 6.08 -3.87 -15.79
C ARG A 237 6.37 -3.03 -14.56
N TYR A 238 6.27 -1.70 -14.65
CA TYR A 238 6.41 -0.80 -13.50
C TYR A 238 5.49 -1.22 -12.35
N ARG A 239 4.28 -1.68 -12.65
CA ARG A 239 3.29 -2.07 -11.66
C ARG A 239 3.54 -3.46 -11.10
N MET A 240 3.70 -4.44 -11.99
CA MET A 240 3.99 -5.82 -11.58
C MET A 240 5.25 -5.89 -10.71
N ILE A 241 6.33 -5.21 -11.11
CA ILE A 241 7.58 -5.20 -10.36
C ILE A 241 7.44 -4.31 -9.11
N GLY A 242 6.85 -3.12 -9.22
CA GLY A 242 6.65 -2.19 -8.11
C GLY A 242 5.90 -2.83 -6.94
N GLU A 243 4.74 -3.43 -7.21
CA GLU A 243 3.93 -4.16 -6.22
C GLU A 243 4.70 -5.38 -5.66
N SER A 244 5.44 -6.10 -6.52
CA SER A 244 6.22 -7.28 -6.12
C SER A 244 7.35 -6.97 -5.14
N LEU A 245 7.93 -5.76 -5.18
CA LEU A 245 8.99 -5.37 -4.25
C LEU A 245 8.51 -5.43 -2.78
N PHE A 246 7.22 -5.22 -2.52
CA PHE A 246 6.66 -5.28 -1.18
C PHE A 246 6.50 -6.70 -0.62
N PHE A 247 6.85 -7.73 -1.39
CA PHE A 247 7.08 -9.08 -0.85
C PHE A 247 8.47 -9.26 -0.24
N ILE A 248 9.47 -8.42 -0.57
CA ILE A 248 10.84 -8.52 -0.01
C ILE A 248 10.87 -8.57 1.53
N PRO A 249 10.06 -7.79 2.28
CA PRO A 249 10.01 -7.86 3.75
C PRO A 249 9.59 -9.22 4.33
N SER A 250 9.06 -10.14 3.51
CA SER A 250 8.78 -11.52 3.91
C SER A 250 10.05 -12.34 4.14
N LEU A 251 11.18 -11.99 3.50
CA LEU A 251 12.48 -12.64 3.70
C LEU A 251 12.98 -12.52 5.15
N MET A 252 12.44 -11.58 5.93
CA MET A 252 12.73 -11.47 7.36
C MET A 252 12.24 -12.68 8.18
N VAL A 253 11.46 -13.60 7.60
CA VAL A 253 11.14 -14.87 8.27
C VAL A 253 12.37 -15.77 8.38
N LEU A 254 13.33 -15.64 7.47
CA LEU A 254 14.56 -16.46 7.41
C LEU A 254 15.63 -16.06 8.45
N PHE A 255 15.46 -14.91 9.12
CA PHE A 255 16.46 -14.32 10.02
C PHE A 255 15.84 -13.87 11.35
#